data_AF-W4GDY7-F1
#
_entry.id   AF-W4GDY7-F1
#
_cell.length_a   1.000
_cell.length_b   1.000
_cell.length_c   1.000
_cell.angle_alpha   90.00
_cell.angle_beta   90.00
_cell.angle_gamma   90.00
#
_symmetry.space_group_name_H-M   'P 1'
#
loop_
_entity.id
_entity.type
_entity.pdbx_description
1 polymer ?
#
loop_
_entity_poly.entity_id
_entity_poly.type
_entity_poly.pdbx_seq_one_letter_code
_entity_poly.pdbx_strand_id
1 'polypeptide(L)'
;MGWRLTWLWCVLAAHLVQANDACVRIRQNSLAFCSMVDYAAVLDVAIDPTGSIADAEAKTHYDSVDQILLRFGCSTTYSMYTCSDCRDAYKYWVCAAKFQKCGGIAHNITATCPPWNPRNAINDTASSTCDLVTRARMCVSLCEDVVRKCPFVLQFQCPDVDTPYFSRNIATCNKLDRVAHPEAPELPWPGSFSDKV
;
A
#
# COMPACT_ATOMS: atom_id res chain seq x y z
N MET A 1 -45.55 19.34 7.08
CA MET A 1 -45.17 17.98 7.52
C MET A 1 -45.01 17.14 6.26
N GLY A 2 -43.88 16.61 5.81
CA GLY A 2 -42.53 16.52 6.33
C GLY A 2 -41.81 15.51 5.41
N TRP A 3 -41.23 15.97 4.31
CA TRP A 3 -40.39 15.16 3.43
C TRP A 3 -38.93 15.53 3.64
N ARG A 4 -38.28 14.81 4.56
CA ARG A 4 -36.82 14.76 4.70
C ARG A 4 -36.47 13.44 5.34
N LEU A 5 -35.98 12.46 4.57
CA LEU A 5 -35.21 11.31 5.05
C LEU A 5 -34.73 10.45 3.86
N THR A 6 -33.87 11.02 3.01
CA THR A 6 -33.08 10.25 2.03
C THR A 6 -31.60 10.65 2.00
N TRP A 7 -31.12 11.38 3.03
CA TRP A 7 -29.76 11.91 3.08
C TRP A 7 -28.87 11.26 4.15
N LEU A 8 -29.23 10.08 4.66
CA LEU A 8 -28.44 9.40 5.70
C LEU A 8 -27.69 8.14 5.22
N TRP A 9 -27.73 7.82 3.93
CA TRP A 9 -27.03 6.65 3.38
C TRP A 9 -25.69 6.99 2.72
N CYS A 10 -25.26 8.26 2.71
CA CYS A 10 -24.02 8.67 2.01
C CYS A 10 -22.78 8.86 2.90
N VAL A 11 -22.80 8.55 4.20
CA VAL A 11 -21.63 8.84 5.08
C VAL A 11 -21.12 7.63 5.87
N LEU A 12 -21.45 6.40 5.47
CA LEU A 12 -20.83 5.19 6.03
C LEU A 12 -20.37 4.24 4.92
N ALA A 13 -19.45 4.72 4.08
CA ALA A 13 -18.70 3.88 3.15
C ALA A 13 -17.22 3.90 3.51
N ALA A 14 -16.88 3.46 4.72
CA ALA A 14 -15.51 3.15 5.09
C ALA A 14 -15.50 1.91 5.99
N HIS A 15 -15.38 0.76 5.30
CA HIS A 15 -14.82 -0.50 5.80
C HIS A 15 -15.64 -1.25 6.84
N LEU A 16 -16.67 -1.92 6.34
CA LEU A 16 -16.97 -3.25 6.81
C LEU A 16 -15.94 -4.18 6.15
N VAL A 17 -15.39 -5.15 6.88
CA VAL A 17 -14.75 -6.32 6.25
C VAL A 17 -15.76 -6.84 5.23
N GLN A 18 -15.41 -6.84 3.95
CA GLN A 18 -16.29 -7.41 2.95
C GLN A 18 -16.40 -8.91 3.26
N ALA A 19 -17.59 -9.49 3.14
CA ALA A 19 -17.83 -10.90 3.48
C ALA A 19 -16.90 -11.87 2.72
N ASN A 20 -16.26 -11.40 1.64
CA ASN A 20 -15.38 -12.16 0.76
C ASN A 20 -13.92 -11.68 0.81
N ASP A 21 -13.54 -10.82 1.75
CA ASP A 21 -12.13 -10.46 1.91
C ASP A 21 -11.34 -11.70 2.34
N ALA A 22 -10.22 -11.98 1.68
CA ALA A 22 -9.31 -13.05 2.08
C ALA A 22 -7.86 -12.67 1.78
N CYS A 23 -6.94 -13.40 2.42
CA CYS A 23 -5.51 -13.27 2.19
C CYS A 23 -5.08 -14.06 0.96
N VAL A 24 -4.77 -13.35 -0.13
CA VAL A 24 -4.35 -13.95 -1.40
C VAL A 24 -2.85 -13.75 -1.59
N ARG A 25 -2.12 -14.84 -1.89
CA ARG A 25 -0.69 -14.74 -2.20
C ARG A 25 -0.48 -14.18 -3.60
N ILE A 26 0.10 -12.98 -3.67
CA ILE A 26 0.60 -12.39 -4.91
C ILE A 26 2.01 -12.92 -5.16
N ARG A 27 2.29 -13.37 -6.38
CA ARG A 27 3.63 -13.83 -6.75
C ARG A 27 4.44 -12.65 -7.28
N GLN A 28 5.75 -12.70 -7.09
CA GLN A 28 6.65 -11.72 -7.67
C GLN A 28 6.35 -11.54 -9.17
N ASN A 29 6.22 -10.28 -9.61
CA ASN A 29 5.97 -9.92 -11.00
C ASN A 29 4.70 -10.54 -11.63
N SER A 30 3.73 -11.02 -10.82
CA SER A 30 2.44 -11.45 -11.37
C SER A 30 1.51 -10.28 -11.74
N LEU A 31 1.80 -9.09 -11.20
CA LEU A 31 1.08 -7.86 -11.47
C LEU A 31 1.82 -7.03 -12.50
N ALA A 32 1.09 -6.37 -13.39
CA ALA A 32 1.67 -5.60 -14.49
C ALA A 32 2.19 -4.25 -14.02
N PHE A 33 1.51 -3.61 -13.07
CA PHE A 33 1.89 -2.29 -12.56
C PHE A 33 2.61 -2.37 -11.21
N CYS A 34 1.98 -2.94 -10.18
CA CYS A 34 2.50 -3.12 -8.83
C CYS A 34 3.40 -4.36 -8.70
N SER A 35 4.37 -4.50 -9.62
CA SER A 35 5.27 -5.67 -9.72
C SER A 35 6.12 -5.93 -8.47
N MET A 36 6.27 -4.93 -7.60
CA MET A 36 6.99 -5.05 -6.31
C MET A 36 6.20 -5.79 -5.23
N VAL A 37 4.91 -6.04 -5.43
CA VAL A 37 4.09 -6.77 -4.46
C VAL A 37 4.34 -8.27 -4.63
N ASP A 38 4.86 -8.91 -3.59
CA ASP A 38 5.26 -10.32 -3.60
C ASP A 38 4.75 -11.12 -2.38
N TYR A 39 3.87 -10.51 -1.59
CA TYR A 39 3.36 -11.04 -0.33
C TYR A 39 1.86 -11.38 -0.39
N ALA A 40 1.33 -11.91 0.71
CA ALA A 40 -0.11 -12.14 0.85
C ALA A 40 -0.85 -10.82 1.13
N ALA A 41 -1.70 -10.40 0.21
CA ALA A 41 -2.47 -9.17 0.31
C ALA A 41 -3.95 -9.47 0.57
N VAL A 42 -4.64 -8.56 1.26
CA VAL A 42 -6.08 -8.67 1.48
C VAL A 42 -6.81 -8.21 0.22
N LEU A 43 -7.57 -9.12 -0.39
CA LEU A 43 -8.37 -8.89 -1.60
C LEU A 43 -9.78 -9.45 -1.43
N ASP A 44 -10.75 -8.89 -2.14
CA ASP A 44 -12.07 -9.50 -2.30
C ASP A 44 -11.95 -10.67 -3.29
N VAL A 45 -11.97 -11.91 -2.81
CA VAL A 45 -11.77 -13.08 -3.69
C VAL A 45 -12.95 -13.38 -4.60
N ALA A 46 -14.13 -12.81 -4.34
CA ALA A 46 -15.28 -12.97 -5.24
C ALA A 46 -15.15 -12.07 -6.48
N ILE A 47 -14.44 -10.94 -6.36
CA ILE A 47 -14.30 -9.93 -7.41
C ILE A 47 -12.91 -9.96 -8.05
N ASP A 48 -11.86 -9.98 -7.23
CA ASP A 48 -10.47 -9.87 -7.65
C ASP A 48 -9.57 -10.96 -7.02
N PRO A 49 -9.77 -12.24 -7.38
CA PRO A 49 -9.02 -13.35 -6.80
C PRO A 49 -7.52 -13.34 -7.15
N THR A 50 -7.08 -12.52 -8.12
CA THR A 50 -5.69 -12.44 -8.58
C THR A 50 -5.01 -11.12 -8.27
N GLY A 51 -5.76 -10.10 -7.82
CA GLY A 51 -5.25 -8.75 -7.61
C GLY A 51 -5.17 -7.91 -8.89
N SER A 52 -5.68 -8.41 -10.02
CA SER A 52 -5.58 -7.74 -11.32
C SER A 52 -6.44 -6.47 -11.40
N ILE A 53 -7.59 -6.44 -10.72
CA ILE A 53 -8.45 -5.25 -10.66
C ILE A 53 -7.79 -4.21 -9.76
N ALA A 54 -7.31 -4.60 -8.59
CA ALA A 54 -6.58 -3.73 -7.68
C ALA A 54 -5.32 -3.13 -8.35
N ASP A 55 -4.62 -3.91 -9.17
CA ASP A 55 -3.45 -3.46 -9.95
C ASP A 55 -3.84 -2.42 -11.01
N ALA A 56 -4.93 -2.66 -11.75
CA ALA A 56 -5.45 -1.71 -12.74
C ALA A 56 -5.96 -0.41 -12.10
N GLU A 57 -6.59 -0.49 -10.92
CA GLU A 57 -6.99 0.68 -10.15
C GLU A 57 -5.79 1.46 -9.63
N ALA A 58 -4.78 0.77 -9.10
CA ALA A 58 -3.51 1.40 -8.69
C ALA A 58 -2.89 2.18 -9.85
N LYS A 59 -2.86 1.56 -11.04
CA LYS A 59 -2.38 2.20 -12.26
C LYS A 59 -3.21 3.43 -12.63
N THR A 60 -4.54 3.35 -12.53
CA THR A 60 -5.43 4.48 -12.86
C THR A 60 -5.17 5.69 -11.95
N HIS A 61 -4.96 5.46 -10.65
CA HIS A 61 -4.58 6.52 -9.71
C HIS A 61 -3.18 7.08 -9.98
N TYR A 62 -2.23 6.23 -10.39
CA TYR A 62 -0.90 6.65 -10.81
C TYR A 62 -0.95 7.52 -12.06
N ASP A 63 -1.68 7.08 -13.10
CA ASP A 63 -1.80 7.81 -14.37
C ASP A 63 -2.39 9.20 -14.14
N SER A 64 -3.35 9.34 -13.21
CA SER A 64 -3.93 10.64 -12.85
C SER A 64 -2.88 11.61 -12.30
N VAL A 65 -1.98 11.13 -11.43
CA VAL A 65 -0.87 11.94 -10.91
C VAL A 65 0.17 12.20 -11.97
N ASP A 66 0.49 11.23 -12.82
CA ASP A 66 1.42 11.42 -13.91
C ASP A 66 0.95 12.52 -14.89
N GLN A 67 -0.33 12.55 -15.22
CA GLN A 67 -0.93 13.62 -16.02
C GLN A 67 -0.82 15.00 -15.36
N ILE A 68 -0.93 15.07 -14.02
CA ILE A 68 -0.70 16.31 -13.28
C ILE A 68 0.77 16.71 -13.38
N LEU A 69 1.71 15.76 -13.22
CA LEU A 69 3.15 15.99 -13.32
C LEU A 69 3.57 16.51 -14.70
N LEU A 70 2.90 16.11 -15.79
CA LEU A 70 3.17 16.63 -17.14
C LEU A 70 2.96 18.14 -17.28
N ARG A 71 2.15 18.75 -16.41
CA ARG A 71 1.93 20.21 -16.39
C ARG A 71 3.06 20.95 -15.69
N PHE A 72 3.91 20.24 -14.96
CA PHE A 72 5.09 20.81 -14.34
C PHE A 72 6.29 20.60 -15.27
N GLY A 73 7.21 21.57 -15.28
CA GLY A 73 8.49 21.41 -15.98
C GLY A 73 9.32 20.33 -15.31
N CYS A 74 9.14 19.06 -15.70
CA CYS A 74 9.92 17.94 -15.18
C CYS A 74 11.42 18.00 -15.50
N SER A 75 11.83 18.98 -16.32
CA SER A 75 13.21 19.36 -16.60
C SER A 75 13.85 20.21 -15.48
N THR A 76 13.06 20.73 -14.55
CA THR A 76 13.54 21.50 -13.39
C THR A 76 13.44 20.65 -12.13
N THR A 77 14.52 20.60 -11.34
CA THR A 77 14.53 19.93 -10.04
C THR A 77 13.65 20.69 -9.04
N TYR A 78 12.74 20.00 -8.36
CA TYR A 78 12.00 20.57 -7.24
C TYR A 78 12.81 20.35 -5.98
N SER A 79 13.38 21.42 -5.41
CA SER A 79 14.17 21.41 -4.16
C SER A 79 15.42 20.51 -4.20
N MET A 80 15.31 19.20 -4.45
CA MET A 80 16.37 18.19 -4.71
C MET A 80 15.89 16.96 -5.54
N TYR A 81 14.62 16.88 -5.96
CA TYR A 81 14.03 15.71 -6.64
C TYR A 81 13.51 16.03 -8.04
N THR A 82 13.36 14.98 -8.85
CA THR A 82 12.80 15.03 -10.19
C THR A 82 11.37 14.46 -10.22
N CYS A 83 10.67 14.66 -11.34
CA CYS A 83 9.40 13.97 -11.55
C CYS A 83 9.53 12.44 -11.54
N SER A 84 10.72 11.88 -11.88
CA SER A 84 10.94 10.43 -11.80
C SER A 84 10.88 9.96 -10.35
N ASP A 85 11.55 10.68 -9.45
CA ASP A 85 11.55 10.34 -8.03
C ASP A 85 10.13 10.41 -7.44
N CYS A 86 9.36 11.44 -7.80
CA CYS A 86 7.97 11.56 -7.41
C CYS A 86 7.11 10.39 -7.94
N ARG A 87 7.26 10.02 -9.21
CA ARG A 87 6.55 8.88 -9.81
C ARG A 87 6.86 7.59 -9.06
N ASP A 88 8.13 7.34 -8.78
CA ASP A 88 8.55 6.13 -8.08
C ASP A 88 8.01 6.12 -6.64
N ALA A 89 8.09 7.22 -5.91
CA ALA A 89 7.51 7.33 -4.56
C ALA A 89 5.99 7.10 -4.57
N TYR A 90 5.27 7.76 -5.49
CA TYR A 90 3.82 7.64 -5.61
C TYR A 90 3.40 6.22 -6.01
N LYS A 91 4.13 5.58 -6.93
CA LYS A 91 3.89 4.18 -7.31
C LYS A 91 3.94 3.25 -6.10
N TYR A 92 4.96 3.38 -5.27
CA TYR A 92 5.06 2.57 -4.04
C TYR A 92 3.93 2.86 -3.06
N TRP A 93 3.59 4.13 -2.86
CA TRP A 93 2.50 4.51 -1.97
C TRP A 93 1.15 3.94 -2.43
N VAL A 94 0.80 4.09 -3.71
CA VAL A 94 -0.49 3.61 -4.23
C VAL A 94 -0.58 2.08 -4.25
N CYS A 95 0.53 1.39 -4.57
CA CYS A 95 0.59 -0.06 -4.52
C CYS A 95 0.45 -0.58 -3.09
N ALA A 96 1.11 0.04 -2.10
CA ALA A 96 0.96 -0.32 -0.70
C ALA A 96 -0.45 -0.05 -0.16
N ALA A 97 -1.12 1.01 -0.67
CA ALA A 97 -2.49 1.35 -0.30
C ALA A 97 -3.51 0.36 -0.88
N LYS A 98 -3.34 -0.05 -2.15
CA LYS A 98 -4.22 -1.04 -2.81
C LYS A 98 -3.98 -2.46 -2.33
N PHE A 99 -2.71 -2.84 -2.12
CA PHE A 99 -2.33 -4.17 -1.66
C PHE A 99 -1.93 -4.15 -0.19
N GLN A 100 -2.92 -4.09 0.70
CA GLN A 100 -2.66 -4.16 2.12
C GLN A 100 -2.14 -5.55 2.50
N LYS A 101 -0.94 -5.60 3.09
CA LYS A 101 -0.33 -6.85 3.55
C LYS A 101 -1.21 -7.52 4.60
N CYS A 102 -1.32 -8.83 4.54
CA CYS A 102 -1.95 -9.63 5.57
C CYS A 102 -1.09 -9.69 6.84
N GLY A 103 -1.72 -9.55 8.01
CA GLY A 103 -1.07 -9.55 9.32
C GLY A 103 -1.46 -8.31 10.13
N GLY A 104 -2.12 -8.50 11.27
CA GLY A 104 -2.70 -7.43 12.07
C GLY A 104 -1.80 -6.79 13.13
N ILE A 105 -2.40 -5.86 13.87
CA ILE A 105 -1.75 -4.97 14.86
C ILE A 105 -1.30 -5.72 16.13
N ALA A 106 -1.87 -6.90 16.42
CA ALA A 106 -1.67 -7.64 17.67
C ALA A 106 -0.58 -8.72 17.61
N HIS A 107 -0.01 -9.01 16.45
CA HIS A 107 0.91 -10.13 16.29
C HIS A 107 1.99 -9.78 15.27
N ASN A 108 3.23 -10.15 15.60
CA ASN A 108 4.37 -10.21 14.69
C ASN A 108 4.12 -11.30 13.64
N ILE A 109 3.06 -11.16 12.84
CA ILE A 109 2.73 -12.07 11.74
C ILE A 109 3.56 -11.62 10.54
N THR A 110 4.87 -11.75 10.71
CA THR A 110 5.78 -12.21 9.65
C THR A 110 5.52 -13.67 9.27
N ALA A 111 4.37 -14.27 9.65
CA ALA A 111 3.94 -15.49 9.01
C ALA A 111 3.65 -15.12 7.54
N THR A 112 4.68 -15.26 6.71
CA THR A 112 4.50 -15.75 5.37
C THR A 112 3.39 -16.79 5.45
N CYS A 113 2.21 -16.49 4.90
CA CYS A 113 1.22 -17.55 4.73
C CYS A 113 2.01 -18.71 4.10
N PRO A 114 2.02 -19.90 4.75
CA PRO A 114 2.89 -20.98 4.31
C PRO A 114 2.67 -21.19 2.81
N PRO A 115 3.74 -21.46 2.03
CA PRO A 115 3.60 -21.64 0.60
C PRO A 115 2.50 -22.68 0.37
N TRP A 116 1.43 -22.27 -0.32
CA TRP A 116 0.33 -23.16 -0.64
C TRP A 116 0.90 -24.40 -1.35
N ASN A 117 0.82 -25.57 -0.71
CA ASN A 117 1.29 -26.83 -1.27
C ASN A 117 0.08 -27.62 -1.80
N PRO A 118 -0.10 -27.77 -3.13
CA PRO A 118 -1.23 -28.49 -3.70
C PRO A 118 -1.28 -29.98 -3.35
N ARG A 119 -0.20 -30.56 -2.78
CA ARG A 119 -0.12 -32.00 -2.46
C ARG A 119 -0.57 -32.39 -1.05
N ASN A 120 -0.75 -31.47 -0.11
CA ASN A 120 -1.03 -31.80 1.30
C ASN A 120 -2.01 -30.81 1.97
N ALA A 121 -3.19 -30.61 1.37
CA ALA A 121 -4.20 -29.67 1.88
C ALA A 121 -4.97 -30.13 3.13
N ILE A 122 -4.71 -31.33 3.67
CA ILE A 122 -5.64 -31.99 4.61
C ILE A 122 -5.11 -32.05 6.07
N ASN A 123 -3.81 -31.84 6.33
CA ASN A 123 -3.25 -32.04 7.67
C ASN A 123 -2.55 -30.81 8.27
N ASP A 124 -2.61 -29.65 7.63
CA ASP A 124 -2.02 -28.44 8.19
C ASP A 124 -2.96 -27.77 9.20
N THR A 125 -2.90 -28.23 10.45
CA THR A 125 -3.56 -27.58 11.59
C THR A 125 -2.90 -26.24 11.96
N ALA A 126 -1.87 -25.77 11.24
CA ALA A 126 -1.42 -24.37 11.25
C ALA A 126 -2.21 -23.47 10.27
N SER A 127 -3.22 -24.01 9.58
CA SER A 127 -4.18 -23.26 8.74
C SER A 127 -5.28 -22.59 9.58
N SER A 128 -4.91 -21.74 10.54
CA SER A 128 -5.87 -20.84 11.23
C SER A 128 -5.39 -19.40 11.36
N THR A 129 -4.17 -19.08 10.91
CA THR A 129 -3.57 -17.75 11.13
C THR A 129 -3.70 -16.80 9.93
N CYS A 130 -3.95 -17.31 8.71
CA CYS A 130 -4.27 -16.47 7.53
C CYS A 130 -5.79 -16.33 7.29
N ASP A 131 -6.63 -16.98 8.10
CA ASP A 131 -8.10 -16.87 8.06
C ASP A 131 -8.60 -15.60 8.79
N LEU A 132 -7.75 -15.03 9.64
CA LEU A 132 -7.99 -13.72 10.22
C LEU A 132 -7.57 -12.65 9.21
N VAL A 133 -8.56 -12.15 8.45
CA VAL A 133 -8.44 -10.99 7.55
C VAL A 133 -8.03 -9.78 8.38
N THR A 134 -6.73 -9.65 8.60
CA THR A 134 -6.13 -8.57 9.35
C THR A 134 -5.24 -7.79 8.41
N ARG A 135 -5.56 -6.51 8.26
CA ARG A 135 -4.86 -5.60 7.35
C ARG A 135 -3.70 -4.98 8.12
N ALA A 136 -2.49 -5.21 7.64
CA ALA A 136 -1.33 -4.48 8.12
C ALA A 136 -1.49 -3.01 7.76
N ARG A 137 -1.15 -2.14 8.71
CA ARG A 137 -1.12 -0.70 8.48
C ARG A 137 0.01 -0.36 7.50
N MET A 138 -0.22 0.58 6.60
CA MET A 138 0.82 1.10 5.72
C MET A 138 1.83 1.92 6.52
N CYS A 139 3.10 1.90 6.12
CA CYS A 139 4.09 2.74 6.78
C CYS A 139 3.85 4.22 6.49
N VAL A 140 3.85 5.06 7.53
CA VAL A 140 3.79 6.53 7.37
C VAL A 140 4.94 7.02 6.48
N SER A 141 6.11 6.39 6.56
CA SER A 141 7.28 6.71 5.74
C SER A 141 7.03 6.64 4.23
N LEU A 142 6.11 5.79 3.76
CA LEU A 142 5.76 5.75 2.34
C LEU A 142 5.00 7.00 1.91
N CYS A 143 4.15 7.53 2.79
CA CYS A 143 3.48 8.81 2.55
C CYS A 143 4.49 9.97 2.60
N GLU A 144 5.36 9.97 3.61
CA GLU A 144 6.38 11.02 3.77
C GLU A 144 7.33 11.07 2.56
N ASP A 145 7.65 9.92 1.96
CA ASP A 145 8.44 9.86 0.72
C ASP A 145 7.76 10.58 -0.45
N VAL A 146 6.44 10.45 -0.59
CA VAL A 146 5.66 11.16 -1.60
C VAL A 146 5.69 12.66 -1.33
N VAL A 147 5.42 13.09 -0.09
CA VAL A 147 5.45 14.52 0.29
C VAL A 147 6.82 15.14 0.04
N ARG A 148 7.90 14.40 0.30
CA ARG A 148 9.27 14.86 0.09
C ARG A 148 9.62 15.03 -1.39
N LYS A 149 9.18 14.10 -2.25
CA LYS A 149 9.61 14.02 -3.66
C LYS A 149 8.68 14.72 -4.65
N CYS A 150 7.41 14.88 -4.30
CA CYS A 150 6.41 15.39 -5.21
C CYS A 150 6.12 16.89 -5.04
N PRO A 151 5.66 17.59 -6.09
CA PRO A 151 5.25 18.99 -5.98
C PRO A 151 4.10 19.17 -4.97
N PHE A 152 4.18 20.24 -4.17
CA PHE A 152 3.22 20.57 -3.10
C PHE A 152 1.77 20.71 -3.59
N VAL A 153 1.55 20.98 -4.88
CA VAL A 153 0.24 21.08 -5.53
C VAL A 153 -0.57 19.78 -5.48
N LEU A 154 0.09 18.63 -5.33
CA LEU A 154 -0.61 17.36 -5.13
C LEU A 154 -1.27 17.28 -3.75
N GLN A 155 -0.94 18.20 -2.85
CA GLN A 155 -1.56 18.35 -1.52
C GLN A 155 -1.59 17.05 -0.70
N PHE A 156 -0.56 16.21 -0.86
CA PHE A 156 -0.38 15.03 -0.04
C PHE A 156 -0.21 15.42 1.43
N GLN A 157 -0.99 14.78 2.30
CA GLN A 157 -0.96 15.00 3.74
C GLN A 157 -0.77 13.65 4.43
N CYS A 158 0.30 13.54 5.21
CA CYS A 158 0.60 12.36 5.98
C CYS A 158 0.11 12.54 7.42
N PRO A 159 -0.38 11.48 8.08
CA PRO A 159 -0.83 11.59 9.45
C PRO A 159 0.35 11.76 10.42
N ASP A 160 0.18 12.69 11.37
CA ASP A 160 1.18 12.96 12.42
C ASP A 160 1.19 11.90 13.53
N VAL A 161 0.18 11.05 13.56
CA VAL A 161 -0.01 10.00 14.57
C VAL A 161 -0.34 8.66 13.91
N ASP A 162 -0.20 7.57 14.64
CA ASP A 162 -0.68 6.27 14.19
C ASP A 162 -2.20 6.32 13.99
N THR A 163 -2.66 5.74 12.87
CA THR A 163 -4.07 5.64 12.53
C THR A 163 -4.43 4.17 12.31
N PRO A 164 -5.71 3.82 12.15
CA PRO A 164 -6.09 2.47 11.72
C PRO A 164 -5.47 2.05 10.38
N TYR A 165 -5.00 3.00 9.57
CA TYR A 165 -4.46 2.78 8.22
C TYR A 165 -2.94 2.93 8.13
N PHE A 166 -2.36 3.76 8.99
CA PHE A 166 -0.96 4.15 8.95
C PHE A 166 -0.28 3.84 10.28
N SER A 167 0.95 3.34 10.21
CA SER A 167 1.80 3.07 11.37
C SER A 167 3.19 3.66 11.16
N ARG A 168 3.74 4.28 12.21
CA ARG A 168 5.13 4.77 12.26
C ARG A 168 6.12 3.65 12.62
N ASN A 169 5.64 2.50 13.07
CA ASN A 169 6.49 1.37 13.43
C ASN A 169 6.95 0.59 12.17
N ILE A 170 8.14 0.94 11.68
CA ILE A 170 8.79 0.38 10.47
C ILE A 170 9.05 -1.13 10.49
N ALA A 171 8.96 -1.77 11.66
CA ALA A 171 9.13 -3.21 11.81
C ALA A 171 7.82 -3.98 11.52
N THR A 172 6.67 -3.32 11.66
CA THR A 172 5.34 -3.98 11.60
C THR A 172 4.46 -3.48 10.47
N CYS A 173 4.73 -2.28 9.94
CA CYS A 173 3.93 -1.70 8.88
C CYS A 173 4.28 -2.25 7.49
N ASN A 174 3.34 -2.13 6.55
CA ASN A 174 3.55 -2.48 5.16
C ASN A 174 4.43 -1.43 4.46
N LYS A 175 5.68 -1.81 4.19
CA LYS A 175 6.66 -1.04 3.40
C LYS A 175 6.97 -1.66 2.03
N LEU A 176 6.16 -2.61 1.56
CA LEU A 176 6.45 -3.42 0.37
C LEU A 176 7.83 -4.11 0.52
N ASP A 177 8.62 -4.09 -0.54
CA ASP A 177 10.00 -4.55 -0.65
C ASP A 177 11.04 -3.49 -0.21
N ARG A 178 10.62 -2.33 0.32
CA ARG A 178 11.57 -1.30 0.77
C ARG A 178 12.29 -1.69 2.04
N VAL A 179 13.56 -2.06 1.89
CA VAL A 179 14.50 -2.33 2.98
C VAL A 179 15.65 -1.33 3.06
N ALA A 180 16.04 -0.76 1.92
CA ALA A 180 17.12 0.22 1.80
C ALA A 180 16.59 1.57 1.28
N HIS A 181 17.34 2.64 1.52
CA HIS A 181 17.00 3.96 1.00
C HIS A 181 17.21 4.01 -0.53
N PRO A 182 16.22 4.43 -1.34
CA PRO A 182 16.33 4.41 -2.80
C PRO A 182 17.46 5.26 -3.38
N GLU A 183 17.90 6.28 -2.65
CA GLU A 183 18.92 7.23 -3.13
C GLU A 183 20.27 7.04 -2.44
N ALA A 184 20.32 6.19 -1.41
CA ALA A 184 21.49 5.87 -0.61
C ALA A 184 21.38 4.41 -0.17
N PRO A 185 21.59 3.44 -1.09
CA PRO A 185 21.32 2.02 -0.83
C PRO A 185 22.09 1.42 0.37
N GLU A 186 23.16 2.08 0.80
CA GLU A 186 23.94 1.78 1.99
C GLU A 186 23.21 2.11 3.31
N LEU A 187 22.14 2.89 3.26
CA LEU A 187 21.37 3.32 4.42
C LEU A 187 20.04 2.56 4.55
N PRO A 188 19.59 2.28 5.79
CA PRO A 188 18.33 1.60 6.02
C PRO A 188 17.14 2.48 5.68
N TRP A 189 16.03 1.85 5.29
CA TRP A 189 14.75 2.53 5.15
C TRP A 189 14.05 2.74 6.51
N PRO A 190 13.38 3.88 6.75
CA PRO A 190 13.35 5.10 5.93
C PRO A 190 14.60 5.95 6.15
N GLY A 191 15.17 6.48 5.07
CA GLY A 191 16.31 7.38 5.17
C GLY A 191 15.91 8.69 5.86
N SER A 192 16.87 9.31 6.55
CA SER A 192 16.70 10.61 7.18
C SER A 192 17.00 11.74 6.18
N PHE A 193 16.47 12.93 6.42
CA PHE A 193 16.81 14.12 5.63
C PHE A 193 18.31 14.49 5.69
N SER A 194 19.05 13.98 6.67
CA SER A 194 20.48 14.28 6.88
C SER A 194 21.40 13.34 6.11
N ASP A 195 20.85 12.34 5.45
CA ASP A 195 21.59 11.22 4.85
C ASP A 195 22.17 11.55 3.45
N LYS A 196 21.98 12.79 3.00
CA LYS A 196 22.43 13.32 1.69
C LYS A 196 23.69 14.20 1.78
N VAL A 197 24.40 14.18 2.92
CA VAL A 197 25.63 14.98 3.13
C VAL A 197 26.86 14.24 2.61
#